data_AF-A0A3P6U2D0-F1
#
_entry.id   AF-A0A3P6U2D0-F1
#
_cell.length_a   1.000
_cell.length_b   1.000
_cell.length_c   1.000
_cell.angle_alpha   90.00
_cell.angle_beta   90.00
_cell.angle_gamma   90.00
#
_symmetry.space_group_name_H-M   'P 1'
#
loop_
_entity.id
_entity.type
_entity.pdbx_description
1 polymer ?
#
loop_
_entity_poly.entity_id
_entity_poly.type
_entity_poly.pdbx_seq_one_letter_code
_entity_poly.pdbx_strand_id
1 'polypeptide(L)'
;MNINLTVEICGAINIYDTAKCEEIFFPSNSQHLEEIHRRIPIFYCEYSQKRGPSMAQMLRSVDRQRHVDVYPKVDFPEIYVVDKGYRNFFETFCKSADRVSFLCRSL
;
A
#
# COMPACT_ATOMS: atom_id res chain seq x y z
N MET A 1 -17.01 -15.41 -20.27
CA MET A 1 -17.03 -14.46 -19.14
C MET A 1 -15.80 -14.74 -18.28
N ASN A 2 -14.71 -14.00 -18.52
CA ASN A 2 -13.50 -14.09 -17.69
C ASN A 2 -13.68 -13.17 -16.49
N ILE A 3 -14.17 -13.72 -15.39
CA ILE A 3 -14.24 -13.01 -14.11
C ILE A 3 -12.82 -13.05 -13.53
N ASN A 4 -12.07 -11.95 -13.66
CA ASN A 4 -10.80 -11.75 -12.96
C ASN A 4 -11.10 -11.54 -11.47
N LEU A 5 -11.31 -12.63 -10.72
CA LEU A 5 -11.45 -12.63 -9.27
C LEU A 5 -10.09 -12.24 -8.65
N THR A 6 -9.89 -10.96 -8.34
CA THR A 6 -8.72 -10.52 -7.58
C THR A 6 -9.03 -10.70 -6.10
N VAL A 7 -8.30 -11.57 -5.41
CA VAL A 7 -8.39 -11.72 -3.95
C VAL A 7 -7.31 -10.85 -3.31
N GLU A 8 -7.71 -10.05 -2.33
CA GLU A 8 -6.82 -9.08 -1.67
C GLU A 8 -6.99 -9.12 -0.15
N ILE A 9 -6.05 -8.50 0.56
CA ILE A 9 -6.16 -8.33 2.01
C ILE A 9 -7.31 -7.37 2.27
N CYS A 10 -8.23 -7.72 3.17
CA CYS A 10 -9.38 -6.88 3.47
C CYS A 10 -8.96 -5.48 3.91
N GLY A 11 -9.62 -4.46 3.35
CA GLY A 11 -9.32 -3.06 3.62
C GLY A 11 -8.11 -2.51 2.84
N ALA A 12 -7.42 -3.33 2.05
CA ALA A 12 -6.40 -2.83 1.13
C ALA A 12 -7.05 -2.06 -0.04
N ILE A 13 -6.30 -1.09 -0.57
CA ILE A 13 -6.69 -0.32 -1.75
C ILE A 13 -5.83 -0.79 -2.91
N ASN A 14 -6.44 -1.31 -3.97
CA ASN A 14 -5.72 -1.73 -5.17
C ASN A 14 -5.27 -0.51 -5.99
N ILE A 15 -3.97 -0.24 -5.97
CA ILE A 15 -3.32 0.86 -6.69
C ILE A 15 -2.11 0.30 -7.44
N TYR A 16 -2.12 0.39 -8.77
CA TYR A 16 -0.99 -0.01 -9.61
C TYR A 16 -0.37 1.17 -10.37
N ASP A 17 -1.02 2.34 -10.37
CA ASP A 17 -0.57 3.56 -11.03
C ASP A 17 0.14 4.48 -10.01
N THR A 18 1.35 4.92 -10.35
CA THR A 18 2.16 5.81 -9.52
C THR A 18 1.52 7.18 -9.32
N ALA A 19 0.89 7.75 -10.35
CA ALA A 19 0.25 9.07 -10.26
C ALA A 19 -0.95 9.04 -9.31
N LYS A 20 -1.77 7.98 -9.44
CA LYS A 20 -2.90 7.76 -8.52
C LYS A 20 -2.44 7.51 -7.09
N CYS A 21 -1.32 6.81 -6.91
CA CYS A 21 -0.74 6.61 -5.59
C CYS A 21 -0.29 7.93 -4.96
N GLU A 22 0.35 8.81 -5.73
CA GLU A 22 0.72 10.14 -5.26
C GLU A 22 -0.50 10.96 -4.84
N GLU A 23 -1.57 10.97 -5.65
CA GLU A 23 -2.81 11.69 -5.34
C GLU A 23 -3.44 11.21 -4.01
N ILE A 24 -3.37 9.91 -3.73
CA ILE A 24 -3.91 9.32 -2.50
C ILE A 24 -3.08 9.73 -1.26
N PHE A 25 -1.76 9.77 -1.38
CA PHE A 25 -0.88 10.12 -0.26
C PHE A 25 -0.69 11.63 -0.07
N PHE A 26 -0.92 12.43 -1.10
CA PHE A 26 -0.82 13.88 -1.08
C PHE A 26 -2.05 14.56 -1.71
N PRO A 27 -3.25 14.36 -1.15
CA PRO A 27 -4.47 14.97 -1.68
C PRO A 27 -4.46 16.49 -1.52
N SER A 28 -5.10 17.20 -2.44
CA SER A 28 -5.22 18.67 -2.39
C SER A 28 -6.11 19.19 -1.24
N ASN A 29 -6.93 18.32 -0.62
CA ASN A 29 -7.81 18.69 0.48
C ASN A 29 -7.10 18.51 1.83
N SER A 30 -6.96 19.60 2.59
CA SER A 30 -6.21 19.62 3.86
C SER A 30 -6.75 18.68 4.94
N GLN A 31 -8.07 18.46 5.02
CA GLN A 31 -8.64 17.55 6.01
C GLN A 31 -8.27 16.09 5.70
N HIS A 32 -8.36 15.70 4.44
CA HIS A 32 -7.96 14.36 4.01
C HIS A 32 -6.45 14.14 4.11
N LEU A 33 -5.65 15.19 3.86
CA LEU A 33 -4.19 15.15 3.98
C LEU A 33 -3.76 14.74 5.39
N GLU A 34 -4.28 15.45 6.41
CA GLU A 34 -4.00 15.16 7.83
C GLU A 34 -4.40 13.73 8.24
N GLU A 35 -5.55 13.25 7.77
CA GLU A 35 -6.01 11.90 8.05
C GLU A 35 -5.10 10.82 7.43
N ILE A 36 -4.59 11.07 6.23
CA ILE A 36 -3.69 10.14 5.53
C ILE A 36 -2.30 10.16 6.16
N HIS A 37 -1.75 11.34 6.47
CA HIS A 37 -0.41 11.50 7.06
C HIS A 37 -0.27 10.90 8.46
N ARG A 38 -1.39 10.69 9.17
CA ARG A 38 -1.41 9.96 10.46
C ARG A 38 -1.35 8.44 10.31
N ARG A 39 -1.46 7.91 9.10
CA ARG A 39 -1.43 6.46 8.84
C ARG A 39 -0.03 6.03 8.39
N ILE A 40 0.27 4.76 8.62
CA ILE A 40 1.51 4.13 8.16
C ILE A 40 1.24 3.43 6.81
N PRO A 41 1.88 3.85 5.71
CA PRO A 41 1.77 3.17 4.43
C PRO A 41 2.37 1.76 4.47
N ILE A 42 1.58 0.78 4.03
CA ILE A 42 2.02 -0.62 3.87
C ILE A 42 1.78 -1.03 2.41
N PHE A 43 2.85 -1.41 1.72
CA PHE A 43 2.80 -1.84 0.33
C PHE A 43 3.00 -3.34 0.21
N TYR A 44 2.33 -3.95 -0.75
CA TYR A 44 2.56 -5.34 -1.14
C TYR A 44 2.22 -5.55 -2.60
N CYS A 45 2.68 -6.67 -3.16
CA CYS A 45 2.12 -7.20 -4.40
C CYS A 45 2.01 -8.72 -4.27
N GLU A 46 2.02 -9.49 -5.36
CA GLU A 46 1.93 -10.95 -5.27
C GLU A 46 3.10 -11.56 -4.48
N TYR A 47 4.33 -11.17 -4.83
CA TYR A 47 5.58 -11.66 -4.21
C TYR A 47 6.36 -10.59 -3.42
N SER A 48 5.94 -9.33 -3.47
CA SER A 48 6.66 -8.16 -2.93
C SER A 48 8.13 -8.04 -3.34
N GLN A 49 8.52 -8.56 -4.52
CA GLN A 49 9.92 -8.48 -5.00
C GLN A 49 10.18 -7.29 -5.93
N LYS A 50 9.13 -6.76 -6.59
CA LYS A 50 9.25 -5.63 -7.54
C LYS A 50 8.21 -4.55 -7.28
N ARG A 51 6.95 -4.79 -7.65
CA ARG A 51 5.88 -3.77 -7.61
C ARG A 51 5.72 -3.13 -6.22
N GLY A 52 5.59 -3.93 -5.16
CA GLY A 52 5.46 -3.41 -3.78
C GLY A 52 6.64 -2.52 -3.36
N PRO A 53 7.89 -3.03 -3.40
CA PRO A 53 9.08 -2.22 -3.12
C PRO A 53 9.21 -0.95 -3.98
N SER A 54 8.96 -1.05 -5.29
CA SER A 54 9.05 0.09 -6.20
C SER A 54 8.04 1.19 -5.86
N MET A 55 6.80 0.84 -5.50
CA MET A 55 5.79 1.81 -5.06
C MET A 55 6.17 2.48 -3.74
N ALA A 56 6.69 1.72 -2.78
CA ALA A 56 7.17 2.26 -1.52
C ALA A 56 8.35 3.25 -1.72
N GLN A 57 9.29 2.91 -2.59
CA GLN A 57 10.41 3.79 -2.96
C GLN A 57 9.93 5.04 -3.67
N MET A 58 8.96 4.92 -4.59
CA MET A 58 8.35 6.05 -5.28
C MET A 58 7.71 7.01 -4.26
N LEU A 59 6.89 6.52 -3.32
CA LEU A 59 6.27 7.35 -2.29
C LEU A 59 7.34 8.12 -1.49
N ARG A 60 8.39 7.42 -1.03
CA ARG A 60 9.47 8.05 -0.27
C ARG A 60 10.23 9.10 -1.10
N SER A 61 10.41 8.87 -2.41
CA SER A 61 11.05 9.82 -3.30
C SER A 61 10.23 11.11 -3.43
N VAL A 62 8.92 10.97 -3.64
CA VAL A 62 8.00 12.12 -3.75
C VAL A 62 7.94 12.89 -2.42
N ASP A 63 7.82 12.20 -1.29
CA ASP A 63 7.82 12.81 0.05
C ASP A 63 9.08 13.65 0.29
N ARG A 64 10.25 13.09 -0.02
CA ARG A 64 11.53 13.81 0.10
C ARG A 64 11.66 14.97 -0.88
N GLN A 65 11.13 14.84 -2.09
CA GLN A 65 11.14 15.92 -3.08
C GLN A 65 10.29 17.12 -2.61
N ARG A 66 9.15 16.84 -1.99
CA ARG A 66 8.26 17.87 -1.39
C ARG A 66 8.89 18.55 -0.18
N HIS A 67 9.82 17.88 0.50
CA HIS A 67 10.51 18.36 1.70
C HIS A 67 11.99 18.70 1.49
N VAL A 68 12.40 18.97 0.25
CA VAL A 68 13.81 19.21 -0.08
C VAL A 68 14.44 20.35 0.73
N ASP A 69 13.68 21.42 0.97
CA ASP A 69 14.16 22.63 1.68
C ASP A 69 14.21 22.46 3.21
N VAL A 70 13.62 21.39 3.75
CA VAL A 70 13.47 21.15 5.19
C VAL A 70 13.96 19.77 5.61
N TYR A 71 14.95 19.23 4.88
CA TYR A 71 15.61 17.98 5.21
C TYR A 71 16.08 17.97 6.69
N PRO A 72 15.88 16.89 7.46
CA PRO A 72 15.47 15.54 7.05
C PRO A 72 13.95 15.26 7.12
N LYS A 73 13.09 16.29 7.21
CA LYS A 73 11.63 16.10 7.36
C LYS A 73 11.04 15.24 6.24
N VAL A 74 10.06 14.40 6.62
CA VAL A 74 9.20 13.59 5.75
C VAL A 74 7.80 13.52 6.37
N ASP A 75 6.76 13.40 5.55
CA ASP A 75 5.38 13.20 6.01
C ASP A 75 5.12 11.76 6.47
N PHE A 76 5.81 10.79 5.87
CA PHE A 76 5.70 9.37 6.21
C PHE A 76 7.03 8.83 6.76
N PRO A 77 7.32 9.00 8.07
CA PRO A 77 8.53 8.49 8.70
C PRO A 77 8.70 6.97 8.54
N GLU A 78 7.61 6.23 8.66
CA GLU A 78 7.55 4.77 8.55
C GLU A 78 6.83 4.37 7.26
N ILE A 79 7.45 3.48 6.47
CA ILE A 79 6.85 2.86 5.28
C ILE A 79 7.29 1.40 5.29
N TYR A 80 6.33 0.47 5.15
CA TYR A 80 6.62 -0.96 5.16
C TYR A 80 6.27 -1.63 3.83
N VAL A 81 6.98 -2.72 3.54
CA VAL A 81 6.65 -3.66 2.47
C VAL A 81 6.40 -5.02 3.09
N VAL A 82 5.26 -5.64 2.81
CA VAL A 82 4.95 -6.98 3.31
C VAL A 82 5.91 -7.99 2.68
N ASP A 83 6.69 -8.69 3.49
CA ASP A 83 7.62 -9.72 3.02
C ASP A 83 6.88 -10.85 2.28
N LYS A 84 7.45 -11.29 1.15
CA LYS A 84 6.92 -12.33 0.24
C LYS A 84 5.49 -12.08 -0.29
N GLY A 85 4.91 -10.92 -0.03
CA GLY A 85 3.66 -10.43 -0.59
C GLY A 85 2.41 -11.23 -0.23
N TYR A 86 1.37 -10.99 -1.01
CA TYR A 86 0.05 -11.59 -0.84
C TYR A 86 0.09 -13.11 -0.89
N ARG A 87 0.96 -13.71 -1.70
CA ARG A 87 1.06 -15.16 -1.80
C ARG A 87 1.41 -15.80 -0.46
N ASN A 88 2.42 -15.28 0.23
CA ASN A 88 2.82 -15.80 1.54
C ASN A 88 1.74 -15.52 2.60
N PHE A 89 1.10 -14.35 2.55
CA PHE A 89 -0.06 -14.04 3.39
C PHE A 89 -1.16 -15.09 3.21
N PHE A 90 -1.57 -15.35 1.97
CA PHE A 90 -2.58 -16.36 1.63
C PHE A 90 -2.17 -17.76 2.10
N GLU A 91 -0.94 -18.20 1.80
CA GLU A 91 -0.45 -19.51 2.22
C GLU A 91 -0.38 -19.69 3.73
N THR A 92 -0.11 -18.62 4.49
CA THR A 92 -0.02 -18.65 5.96
C THR A 92 -1.39 -18.61 6.62
N PHE A 93 -2.26 -17.68 6.21
CA PHE A 93 -3.52 -17.40 6.89
C PHE A 93 -4.71 -18.22 6.37
N CYS A 94 -4.69 -18.72 5.13
CA CYS A 94 -5.74 -19.64 4.66
C CYS A 94 -5.55 -21.09 5.11
N LYS A 95 -4.36 -21.46 5.60
CA LYS A 95 -4.10 -22.82 6.11
C LYS A 95 -4.41 -22.98 7.60
N SER A 96 -4.55 -21.89 8.36
CA SER A 96 -5.05 -21.90 9.73
C SER A 96 -6.58 -21.97 9.77
N ALA A 97 -7.14 -22.66 10.77
CA ALA A 97 -8.59 -22.89 10.92
C ALA A 97 -9.44 -21.62 11.11
N ASP A 98 -8.81 -20.45 11.25
CA ASP A 98 -9.45 -19.14 11.35
C ASP A 98 -9.72 -18.57 9.95
N ARG A 99 -10.92 -18.90 9.46
CA ARG A 99 -11.39 -18.68 8.08
C ARG A 99 -11.49 -17.19 7.71
N VAL A 100 -10.93 -16.85 6.54
CA VAL A 100 -11.47 -15.95 5.47
C VAL A 100 -11.84 -14.50 5.83
N SER A 101 -11.85 -14.09 7.11
CA SER A 101 -12.19 -12.73 7.52
C SER A 101 -11.19 -11.67 7.03
N PHE A 102 -9.95 -12.07 6.73
CA PHE A 102 -8.90 -11.18 6.25
C PHE A 102 -8.77 -11.12 4.73
N LEU A 103 -9.55 -11.92 3.99
CA LEU A 103 -9.51 -11.95 2.54
C LEU A 103 -10.83 -11.51 1.96
N CYS A 104 -10.79 -10.39 1.24
CA CYS A 104 -11.96 -9.83 0.61
C CYS A 104 -11.94 -10.19 -0.88
N ARG A 105 -13.12 -10.52 -1.41
CA ARG A 105 -13.34 -10.63 -2.86
C ARG A 105 -13.90 -9.28 -3.31
N SER A 106 -13.18 -8.57 -4.17
CA SER A 106 -13.78 -7.49 -4.94
C SER A 106 -14.75 -8.11 -5.95
N LEU A 107 -16.03 -7.73 -5.88
CA LEU A 107 -17.09 -8.13 -6.81
C LEU A 107 -17.05 -7.29 -8.09
#